data_AF-A0A8T2IZN7-F1
#
_entry.id   AF-A0A8T2IZN7-F1
#
_cell.length_a   1.000
_cell.length_b   1.000
_cell.length_c   1.000
_cell.angle_alpha   90.00
_cell.angle_beta   90.00
_cell.angle_gamma   90.00
#
_symmetry.space_group_name_H-M   'P 1'
#
loop_
_entity.id
_entity.type
_entity.pdbx_description
1 polymer ?
#
loop_
_entity_poly.entity_id
_entity_poly.type
_entity_poly.pdbx_seq_one_letter_code
_entity_poly.pdbx_strand_id
1 'polypeptide(L)'
;MLASVQSWSYHYSDTNMNYEQARHFCRTKYSDLVAIQNRQENEHLNRILPMNPTHYWIGIRKIHGNWTWVGTNKVLTKEAENWANKEPNNKKNNEDCVEMYVKRKIDEGKWNDEPCGKKKVALCYTAACNATSCSGQGECIETINNYKCSCYEGFYGSECEHAVTCQSLIRPEHASMECEDDYEEFQYNSVCSFSCREGFSLNGSRSLQCMSSGTWSSEIPKCQVVQCKNIAAQPHGHINCTHLWGEFNFQTLCRFGCSEGFKLTGSDKAECLSSGAWSSVPPNCTVVQCKSTTVQPPGYINCTSPLGEYSFQTSCRFGCSEGFELNGAHKTECLSSGAWSSAPPECTAQVISQIQEQDHMKSVVVTGGVTAASAISLAIAMLLIRQLRKGE
;
A
#
# COMPACT_ATOMS: atom_id res chain seq x y z
N MET A 1 -20.97 50.92 11.14
CA MET A 1 -19.62 50.35 11.38
C MET A 1 -19.41 50.32 12.88
N LEU A 2 -19.27 49.12 13.47
CA LEU A 2 -19.10 48.96 14.92
C LEU A 2 -17.63 48.68 15.23
N ALA A 3 -16.92 49.71 15.70
CA ALA A 3 -15.64 49.52 16.36
C ALA A 3 -15.92 49.15 17.83
N SER A 4 -15.94 47.85 18.14
CA SER A 4 -16.12 47.34 19.50
C SER A 4 -14.82 47.43 20.29
N VAL A 5 -14.87 48.05 21.46
CA VAL A 5 -13.75 48.37 22.35
C VAL A 5 -14.21 48.15 23.80
N GLN A 6 -13.41 47.57 24.72
CA GLN A 6 -13.01 48.23 26.01
C GLN A 6 -12.53 47.35 27.17
N SER A 7 -11.51 47.87 27.90
CA SER A 7 -10.95 47.84 29.30
C SER A 7 -10.22 46.65 30.00
N TRP A 8 -8.88 46.58 30.14
CA TRP A 8 -8.28 45.64 31.13
C TRP A 8 -8.95 45.80 32.51
N SER A 9 -9.01 44.78 33.38
CA SER A 9 -9.72 44.94 34.66
C SER A 9 -8.97 45.87 35.61
N TYR A 10 -9.39 47.13 35.69
CA TYR A 10 -8.75 48.16 36.51
C TYR A 10 -9.37 48.26 37.91
N HIS A 11 -8.51 48.40 38.91
CA HIS A 11 -8.90 48.57 40.31
C HIS A 11 -8.10 49.71 40.92
N TYR A 12 -8.65 50.40 41.93
CA TYR A 12 -7.95 51.47 42.63
C TYR A 12 -8.08 51.35 44.14
N SER A 13 -7.17 51.99 44.89
CA SER A 13 -7.18 51.97 46.35
C SER A 13 -8.13 53.03 46.94
N ASP A 14 -8.83 52.69 48.02
CA ASP A 14 -9.67 53.65 48.77
C ASP A 14 -8.84 54.69 49.55
N THR A 15 -7.54 54.43 49.73
CA THR A 15 -6.62 55.28 50.51
C THR A 15 -5.40 55.68 49.70
N ASN A 16 -4.85 56.85 50.03
CA ASN A 16 -3.68 57.41 49.36
C ASN A 16 -2.38 56.91 50.01
N MET A 17 -1.46 56.39 49.21
CA MET A 17 -0.21 55.76 49.66
C MET A 17 0.99 56.10 48.76
N ASN A 18 2.22 55.84 49.23
CA ASN A 18 3.42 56.10 48.44
C ASN A 18 3.57 55.09 47.28
N TYR A 19 4.49 55.33 46.34
CA TYR A 19 4.59 54.50 45.13
C TYR A 19 4.89 53.02 45.42
N GLU A 20 5.81 52.73 46.34
CA GLU A 20 6.17 51.35 46.69
C GLU A 20 5.01 50.65 47.43
N GLN A 21 4.30 51.37 48.29
CA GLN A 21 3.06 50.89 48.93
C GLN A 21 1.97 50.62 47.88
N ALA A 22 1.81 51.50 46.89
CA ALA A 22 0.84 51.37 45.81
C ALA A 22 1.13 50.14 44.95
N ARG A 23 2.41 49.94 44.58
CA ARG A 23 2.87 48.75 43.85
C ARG A 23 2.67 47.47 44.65
N HIS A 24 3.00 47.49 45.95
CA HIS A 24 2.77 46.36 46.84
C HIS A 24 1.28 46.03 46.96
N PHE A 25 0.42 47.03 47.20
CA PHE A 25 -1.04 46.89 47.22
C PHE A 25 -1.57 46.23 45.94
N CYS A 26 -1.12 46.70 44.77
CA CYS A 26 -1.52 46.10 43.50
C CYS A 26 -1.05 44.65 43.36
N ARG A 27 0.22 44.35 43.66
CA ARG A 27 0.77 42.98 43.58
C ARG A 27 0.19 42.00 44.59
N THR A 28 -0.38 42.47 45.69
CA THR A 28 -0.99 41.62 46.72
C THR A 28 -2.45 41.23 46.39
N LYS A 29 -3.15 42.02 45.57
CA LYS A 29 -4.58 41.81 45.27
C LYS A 29 -4.92 41.63 43.78
N TYR A 30 -4.03 42.06 42.90
CA TYR A 30 -4.19 42.16 41.44
C TYR A 30 -2.82 41.81 40.79
N SER A 31 -2.56 42.24 39.54
CA SER A 31 -1.28 41.96 38.87
C SER A 31 -0.17 42.94 39.27
N ASP A 32 -0.27 44.22 38.91
CA ASP A 32 0.67 45.29 39.29
C ASP A 32 0.01 46.67 39.11
N LEU A 33 0.75 47.77 39.31
CA LEU A 33 0.34 49.10 38.86
C LEU A 33 0.09 49.12 37.35
N VAL A 34 -0.90 49.88 36.89
CA VAL A 34 -1.37 49.89 35.50
C VAL A 34 -0.25 50.19 34.49
N ALA A 35 -0.10 49.31 33.51
CA ALA A 35 0.80 49.48 32.38
C ALA A 35 -0.01 49.94 31.15
N ILE A 36 -0.18 51.26 30.98
CA ILE A 36 -1.01 51.84 29.91
C ILE A 36 -0.34 51.57 28.56
N GLN A 37 -0.95 50.72 27.74
CA GLN A 37 -0.37 50.27 26.47
C GLN A 37 -0.56 51.27 25.33
N ASN A 38 -1.61 52.09 25.38
CA ASN A 38 -1.95 53.01 24.30
C ASN A 38 -2.83 54.18 24.76
N ARG A 39 -3.00 55.17 23.86
CA ARG A 39 -3.80 56.37 24.12
C ARG A 39 -5.29 56.10 24.38
N GLN A 40 -5.89 55.10 23.74
CA GLN A 40 -7.32 54.78 23.92
C GLN A 40 -7.59 54.23 25.33
N GLU A 41 -6.67 53.41 25.85
CA GLU A 41 -6.66 52.95 27.23
C GLU A 41 -6.53 54.13 28.21
N ASN A 42 -5.61 55.06 27.95
CA ASN A 42 -5.45 56.25 28.79
C ASN A 42 -6.74 57.11 28.83
N GLU A 43 -7.35 57.36 27.67
CA GLU A 43 -8.61 58.10 27.57
C GLU A 43 -9.77 57.36 28.26
N HIS A 44 -9.80 56.03 28.17
CA HIS A 44 -10.76 55.18 28.89
C HIS A 44 -10.59 55.32 30.42
N LEU A 45 -9.37 55.14 30.93
CA LEU A 45 -9.05 55.24 32.36
C LEU A 45 -9.47 56.59 32.95
N ASN A 46 -9.09 57.69 32.29
CA ASN A 46 -9.48 59.02 32.75
C ASN A 46 -11.00 59.22 32.82
N ARG A 47 -11.76 58.61 31.90
CA ARG A 47 -13.23 58.66 31.90
C ARG A 47 -13.83 57.88 33.08
N ILE A 48 -13.37 56.66 33.34
CA ILE A 48 -13.97 55.78 34.35
C ILE A 48 -13.56 56.10 35.80
N LEU A 49 -12.33 56.59 36.03
CA LEU A 49 -11.82 56.81 37.39
C LEU A 49 -12.47 58.03 38.07
N PRO A 50 -12.76 57.99 39.37
CA PRO A 50 -13.27 59.15 40.10
C PRO A 50 -12.18 60.22 40.25
N MET A 51 -12.59 61.50 40.36
CA MET A 51 -11.64 62.58 40.65
C MET A 51 -11.05 62.39 42.05
N ASN A 52 -9.72 62.40 42.18
CA ASN A 52 -9.03 62.46 43.45
C ASN A 52 -8.03 63.64 43.43
N PRO A 53 -8.01 64.53 44.45
CA PRO A 53 -7.09 65.68 44.49
C PRO A 53 -5.60 65.36 44.45
N THR A 54 -5.18 64.14 44.81
CA THR A 54 -3.78 63.70 44.73
C THR A 54 -3.47 62.91 43.47
N HIS A 55 -4.47 62.70 42.61
CA HIS A 55 -4.42 61.84 41.42
C HIS A 55 -3.95 60.40 41.71
N TYR A 56 -3.47 59.69 40.69
CA TYR A 56 -3.27 58.24 40.67
C TYR A 56 -1.84 57.89 40.26
N TRP A 57 -1.19 56.96 40.98
CA TRP A 57 0.07 56.34 40.58
C TRP A 57 -0.16 55.37 39.43
N ILE A 58 0.68 55.44 38.39
CA ILE A 58 0.69 54.48 37.27
C ILE A 58 2.00 53.67 37.25
N GLY A 59 2.02 52.58 36.49
CA GLY A 59 3.13 51.62 36.44
C GLY A 59 4.40 52.10 35.73
N ILE A 60 4.68 53.40 35.68
CA ILE A 60 5.93 53.95 35.14
C ILE A 60 6.79 54.48 36.30
N ARG A 61 8.08 54.17 36.28
CA ARG A 61 9.10 54.83 37.10
C ARG A 61 10.39 55.03 36.31
N LYS A 62 11.29 55.87 36.83
CA LYS A 62 12.65 56.04 36.33
C LYS A 62 13.54 54.93 36.86
N ILE A 63 14.25 54.24 35.97
CA ILE A 63 15.21 53.18 36.27
C ILE A 63 16.47 53.44 35.44
N HIS A 64 17.62 53.61 36.09
CA HIS A 64 18.89 53.96 35.44
C HIS A 64 18.80 55.15 34.45
N GLY A 65 17.97 56.15 34.78
CA GLY A 65 17.72 57.33 33.94
C GLY A 65 16.55 57.22 32.95
N ASN A 66 16.10 56.00 32.63
CA ASN A 66 15.05 55.75 31.63
C ASN A 66 13.68 55.50 32.26
N TRP A 67 12.62 56.05 31.66
CA TRP A 67 11.24 55.71 32.04
C TRP A 67 10.90 54.28 31.62
N THR A 68 10.45 53.47 32.57
CA THR A 68 10.28 52.01 32.41
C THR A 68 8.96 51.55 33.03
N TRP A 69 8.25 50.68 32.31
CA TRP A 69 7.04 50.01 32.79
C TRP A 69 7.38 48.95 33.83
N VAL A 70 6.93 49.13 35.07
CA VAL A 70 7.33 48.28 36.22
C VAL A 70 6.69 46.89 36.21
N GLY A 71 5.62 46.69 35.44
CA GLY A 71 4.99 45.38 35.25
C GLY A 71 5.70 44.51 34.20
N THR A 72 6.19 45.12 33.11
CA THR A 72 6.76 44.41 31.95
C THR A 72 8.28 44.56 31.82
N ASN A 73 8.91 45.42 32.64
CA ASN A 73 10.31 45.85 32.54
C ASN A 73 10.71 46.43 31.17
N LYS A 74 9.74 46.82 30.32
CA LYS A 74 10.00 47.46 29.02
C LYS A 74 10.20 48.96 29.19
N VAL A 75 11.21 49.52 28.52
CA VAL A 75 11.41 50.98 28.43
C VAL A 75 10.21 51.61 27.70
N LEU A 76 9.78 52.79 28.15
CA LEU A 76 8.69 53.55 27.55
C LEU A 76 9.07 53.97 26.12
N THR A 77 8.20 53.67 25.14
CA THR A 77 8.39 54.09 23.75
C THR A 77 7.67 55.41 23.47
N LYS A 78 8.12 56.15 22.46
CA LYS A 78 7.57 57.49 22.14
C LYS A 78 6.11 57.47 21.74
N GLU A 79 5.64 56.37 21.16
CA GLU A 79 4.25 56.16 20.73
C GLU A 79 3.31 55.95 21.92
N ALA A 80 3.85 55.49 23.05
CA ALA A 80 3.14 55.32 24.31
C ALA A 80 3.23 56.54 25.24
N GLU A 81 4.12 57.49 24.98
CA GLU A 81 4.28 58.69 25.82
C GLU A 81 3.00 59.56 25.85
N ASN A 82 2.56 59.92 27.06
CA ASN A 82 1.40 60.79 27.27
C ASN A 82 1.65 61.86 28.34
N TRP A 83 2.85 62.43 28.35
CA TRP A 83 3.25 63.52 29.26
C TRP A 83 2.37 64.77 29.11
N ALA A 84 2.21 65.51 30.21
CA ALA A 84 1.56 66.82 30.25
C ALA A 84 2.49 67.91 29.69
N ASN A 85 1.95 69.11 29.47
CA ASN A 85 2.72 70.20 28.89
C ASN A 85 3.90 70.59 29.79
N LYS A 86 5.13 70.44 29.27
CA LYS A 86 6.43 70.64 29.96
C LYS A 86 6.86 69.52 30.90
N GLU A 87 6.16 68.38 30.93
CA GLU A 87 6.58 67.20 31.68
C GLU A 87 7.36 66.21 30.80
N PRO A 88 8.25 65.37 31.37
CA PRO A 88 8.65 65.34 32.79
C PRO A 88 9.67 66.43 33.15
N ASN A 89 9.46 67.13 34.28
CA ASN A 89 10.20 68.35 34.62
C ASN A 89 11.24 68.20 35.75
N ASN A 90 11.15 67.17 36.61
CA ASN A 90 11.99 66.93 37.78
C ASN A 90 12.24 68.16 38.70
N LYS A 91 11.27 69.06 38.79
CA LYS A 91 11.30 70.35 39.50
C LYS A 91 11.53 70.23 41.01
N LYS A 92 11.14 69.13 41.65
CA LYS A 92 11.35 68.90 43.10
C LYS A 92 12.63 68.12 43.41
N ASN A 93 13.34 67.65 42.39
CA ASN A 93 14.38 66.61 42.43
C ASN A 93 13.84 65.23 42.88
N ASN A 94 14.46 64.17 42.36
CA ASN A 94 14.09 62.76 42.57
C ASN A 94 12.60 62.48 42.26
N GLU A 95 12.08 63.11 41.21
CA GLU A 95 10.75 62.85 40.68
C GLU A 95 10.82 61.62 39.76
N ASP A 96 11.05 60.46 40.38
CA ASP A 96 11.32 59.20 39.68
C ASP A 96 10.05 58.33 39.49
N CYS A 97 8.86 58.81 39.87
CA CYS A 97 7.61 58.08 39.80
C CYS A 97 6.52 58.89 39.08
N VAL A 98 5.63 58.22 38.34
CA VAL A 98 4.68 58.90 37.44
C VAL A 98 3.24 58.83 37.95
N GLU A 99 2.58 59.98 37.98
CA GLU A 99 1.13 60.08 38.20
C GLU A 99 0.36 60.35 36.90
N MET A 100 -0.93 60.02 36.89
CA MET A 100 -1.88 60.37 35.82
C MET A 100 -2.95 61.35 36.30
N TYR A 101 -3.09 62.48 35.62
CA TYR A 101 -4.00 63.58 35.93
C TYR A 101 -5.48 63.27 35.64
N VAL A 102 -6.08 62.38 36.44
CA VAL A 102 -7.52 62.06 36.33
C VAL A 102 -8.38 63.30 36.58
N LYS A 103 -9.23 63.65 35.62
CA LYS A 103 -10.27 64.71 35.69
C LYS A 103 -9.73 66.09 36.13
N ARG A 104 -8.50 66.41 35.72
CA ARG A 104 -7.85 67.71 35.96
C ARG A 104 -8.27 68.72 34.90
N LYS A 105 -8.47 70.00 35.29
CA LYS A 105 -8.93 71.08 34.39
C LYS A 105 -7.98 71.39 33.22
N ILE A 106 -6.69 71.05 33.35
CA ILE A 106 -5.63 71.31 32.37
C ILE A 106 -4.78 70.04 32.30
N ASP A 107 -4.42 69.64 31.08
CA ASP A 107 -3.69 68.40 30.79
C ASP A 107 -4.43 67.15 31.36
N GLU A 108 -5.74 67.06 31.08
CA GLU A 108 -6.57 65.95 31.55
C GLU A 108 -6.08 64.60 31.00
N GLY A 109 -5.99 63.60 31.89
CA GLY A 109 -5.47 62.27 31.57
C GLY A 109 -3.97 62.21 31.25
N LYS A 110 -3.25 63.34 31.24
CA LYS A 110 -1.80 63.38 30.98
C LYS A 110 -0.98 62.96 32.19
N TRP A 111 0.30 62.69 31.94
CA TRP A 111 1.24 62.20 32.96
C TRP A 111 2.17 63.30 33.50
N ASN A 112 2.58 63.13 34.75
CA ASN A 112 3.49 64.03 35.46
C ASN A 112 4.45 63.22 36.33
N ASP A 113 5.70 63.67 36.47
CA ASP A 113 6.65 63.10 37.41
C ASP A 113 6.51 63.73 38.81
N GLU A 114 6.56 62.89 39.85
CA GLU A 114 6.50 63.29 41.26
C GLU A 114 7.46 62.44 42.10
N PRO A 115 7.88 62.91 43.30
CA PRO A 115 8.70 62.13 44.19
C PRO A 115 7.89 60.92 44.69
N CYS A 116 8.46 59.73 44.57
CA CYS A 116 7.82 58.45 44.90
C CYS A 116 7.23 58.38 46.33
N GLY A 117 7.71 59.21 47.25
CA GLY A 117 7.20 59.34 48.63
C GLY A 117 5.85 60.06 48.77
N LYS A 118 5.33 60.71 47.73
CA LYS A 118 4.00 61.36 47.76
C LYS A 118 2.88 60.33 47.92
N LYS A 119 1.83 60.70 48.66
CA LYS A 119 0.65 59.84 48.82
C LYS A 119 -0.37 60.13 47.70
N LYS A 120 -0.66 59.11 46.89
CA LYS A 120 -1.64 59.15 45.79
C LYS A 120 -2.46 57.84 45.77
N VAL A 121 -3.51 57.78 44.96
CA VAL A 121 -4.28 56.54 44.79
C VAL A 121 -3.45 55.53 44.01
N ALA A 122 -3.43 54.26 44.41
CA ALA A 122 -2.85 53.19 43.60
C ALA A 122 -3.82 52.85 42.46
N LEU A 123 -3.37 52.83 41.20
CA LEU A 123 -4.15 52.35 40.07
C LEU A 123 -3.55 51.03 39.58
N CYS A 124 -4.29 49.95 39.83
CA CYS A 124 -3.90 48.58 39.55
C CYS A 124 -4.61 48.05 38.30
N TYR A 125 -4.03 47.03 37.68
CA TYR A 125 -4.71 46.21 36.69
C TYR A 125 -4.65 44.73 37.09
N THR A 126 -5.61 43.96 36.58
CA THR A 126 -5.61 42.50 36.57
C THR A 126 -5.48 42.05 35.11
N ALA A 127 -4.47 41.23 34.82
CA ALA A 127 -4.30 40.54 33.55
C ALA A 127 -5.54 39.66 33.27
N ALA A 128 -6.13 39.75 32.08
CA ALA A 128 -7.23 38.86 31.68
C ALA A 128 -6.69 37.51 31.19
N CYS A 129 -5.48 37.49 30.64
CA CYS A 129 -4.80 36.27 30.23
C CYS A 129 -4.33 35.45 31.43
N ASN A 130 -4.70 34.17 31.43
CA ASN A 130 -4.14 33.12 32.28
C ASN A 130 -3.61 31.97 31.40
N ALA A 131 -2.90 31.00 32.01
CA ALA A 131 -2.28 29.89 31.27
C ALA A 131 -3.29 28.96 30.55
N THR A 132 -4.57 29.01 30.93
CA THR A 132 -5.67 28.20 30.37
C THR A 132 -6.60 29.01 29.46
N SER A 133 -6.46 30.34 29.36
CA SER A 133 -7.35 31.24 28.59
C SER A 133 -7.50 30.85 27.11
N CYS A 134 -6.49 30.22 26.53
CA CYS A 134 -6.50 29.75 25.14
C CYS A 134 -6.33 28.23 25.06
N SER A 135 -6.82 27.49 26.06
CA SER A 135 -6.78 26.02 26.15
C SER A 135 -5.38 25.38 26.05
N GLY A 136 -4.31 26.18 26.16
CA GLY A 136 -2.94 25.77 25.82
C GLY A 136 -2.64 25.72 24.31
N GLN A 137 -3.63 25.98 23.46
CA GLN A 137 -3.59 25.83 22.00
C GLN A 137 -3.58 27.17 21.24
N GLY A 138 -3.13 28.25 21.89
CA GLY A 138 -3.00 29.55 21.26
C GLY A 138 -2.27 30.58 22.12
N GLU A 139 -1.81 31.65 21.47
CA GLU A 139 -1.27 32.82 22.17
C GLU A 139 -2.41 33.66 22.75
N CYS A 140 -2.39 33.88 24.06
CA CYS A 140 -3.33 34.76 24.72
C CYS A 140 -2.89 36.22 24.56
N ILE A 141 -3.71 36.99 23.86
CA ILE A 141 -3.46 38.41 23.59
C ILE A 141 -4.39 39.23 24.48
N GLU A 142 -3.79 39.94 25.44
CA GLU A 142 -4.51 40.89 26.28
C GLU A 142 -5.22 41.93 25.42
N THR A 143 -6.52 42.09 25.68
CA THR A 143 -7.32 43.13 25.08
C THR A 143 -7.93 43.99 26.16
N ILE A 144 -8.62 45.02 25.70
CA ILE A 144 -9.43 45.84 26.55
C ILE A 144 -10.75 45.00 26.85
N ASN A 145 -11.00 44.66 28.14
CA ASN A 145 -12.01 43.85 28.96
C ASN A 145 -12.05 42.36 28.73
N ASN A 146 -11.12 41.85 27.94
CA ASN A 146 -10.96 40.42 27.84
C ASN A 146 -9.56 40.11 27.36
N TYR A 147 -9.27 38.84 27.20
CA TYR A 147 -8.29 38.43 26.22
C TYR A 147 -8.97 38.12 24.88
N LYS A 148 -8.16 37.94 23.85
CA LYS A 148 -8.52 37.15 22.67
C LYS A 148 -7.44 36.10 22.46
N CYS A 149 -7.80 34.98 21.86
CA CYS A 149 -6.83 33.96 21.51
C CYS A 149 -6.40 34.07 20.04
N SER A 150 -5.11 33.90 19.79
CA SER A 150 -4.56 33.64 18.46
C SER A 150 -4.17 32.16 18.41
N CYS A 151 -5.08 31.32 17.91
CA CYS A 151 -4.92 29.87 17.93
C CYS A 151 -3.72 29.42 17.11
N TYR A 152 -3.08 28.34 17.57
CA TYR A 152 -2.09 27.60 16.79
C TYR A 152 -2.78 26.88 15.63
N GLU A 153 -1.99 26.46 14.64
CA GLU A 153 -2.54 25.74 13.47
C GLU A 153 -3.31 24.50 13.92
N GLY A 154 -4.47 24.27 13.28
CA GLY A 154 -5.35 23.14 13.59
C GLY A 154 -6.27 23.35 14.79
N PHE A 155 -6.29 24.54 15.41
CA PHE A 155 -7.22 24.87 16.50
C PHE A 155 -8.09 26.08 16.17
N TYR A 156 -9.31 26.09 16.69
CA TYR A 156 -10.30 27.15 16.51
C TYR A 156 -11.24 27.27 17.72
N GLY A 157 -12.11 28.28 17.68
CA GLY A 157 -12.98 28.67 18.78
C GLY A 157 -12.55 30.01 19.39
N SER A 158 -13.25 30.45 20.44
CA SER A 158 -12.97 31.71 21.14
C SER A 158 -11.73 31.64 22.04
N GLU A 159 -11.50 30.45 22.58
CA GLU A 159 -10.49 30.06 23.56
C GLU A 159 -9.60 28.93 23.01
N CYS A 160 -9.59 28.73 21.69
CA CYS A 160 -8.91 27.63 20.98
C CYS A 160 -9.28 26.23 21.51
N GLU A 161 -10.53 26.11 21.93
CA GLU A 161 -11.14 24.98 22.62
C GLU A 161 -11.52 23.81 21.69
N HIS A 162 -11.36 23.97 20.38
CA HIS A 162 -11.69 22.95 19.38
C HIS A 162 -10.50 22.65 18.46
N ALA A 163 -10.17 21.37 18.31
CA ALA A 163 -9.28 20.88 17.27
C ALA A 163 -10.05 20.68 15.96
N VAL A 164 -9.42 21.00 14.83
CA VAL A 164 -9.96 20.75 13.48
C VAL A 164 -10.15 19.25 13.28
N THR A 165 -11.34 18.83 12.84
CA THR A 165 -11.68 17.42 12.58
C THR A 165 -11.61 17.11 11.09
N CYS A 166 -10.91 16.04 10.72
CA CYS A 166 -10.91 15.52 9.36
C CYS A 166 -12.10 14.59 9.09
N GLN A 167 -12.38 14.32 7.81
CA GLN A 167 -13.40 13.36 7.42
C GLN A 167 -13.13 11.97 8.04
N SER A 168 -14.13 11.38 8.70
CA SER A 168 -14.03 10.03 9.28
C SER A 168 -13.62 9.00 8.23
N LEU A 169 -12.61 8.19 8.55
CA LEU A 169 -12.04 7.21 7.63
C LEU A 169 -12.81 5.88 7.67
N ILE A 170 -13.10 5.33 6.48
CA ILE A 170 -13.63 3.97 6.34
C ILE A 170 -12.44 3.04 6.10
N ARG A 171 -12.30 2.01 6.94
CA ARG A 171 -11.26 0.98 6.80
C ARG A 171 -11.38 0.30 5.43
N PRO A 172 -10.33 0.31 4.58
CA PRO A 172 -10.35 -0.37 3.29
C PRO A 172 -10.56 -1.88 3.44
N GLU A 173 -11.20 -2.49 2.44
CA GLU A 173 -11.32 -3.94 2.40
C GLU A 173 -9.93 -4.59 2.37
N HIS A 174 -9.77 -5.66 3.16
CA HIS A 174 -8.51 -6.40 3.35
C HIS A 174 -7.35 -5.61 3.98
N ALA A 175 -7.60 -4.39 4.49
CA ALA A 175 -6.66 -3.61 5.27
C ALA A 175 -6.95 -3.70 6.79
N SER A 176 -5.88 -3.69 7.58
CA SER A 176 -5.88 -3.18 8.95
C SER A 176 -5.62 -1.67 8.93
N MET A 177 -6.29 -0.96 9.84
CA MET A 177 -6.15 0.47 10.06
C MET A 177 -6.04 0.69 11.57
N GLU A 178 -4.93 1.28 11.98
CA GLU A 178 -4.58 1.62 13.36
C GLU A 178 -4.33 3.12 13.40
N CYS A 179 -5.02 3.84 14.29
CA CYS A 179 -4.91 5.29 14.41
C CYS A 179 -4.36 5.66 15.78
N GLU A 180 -3.48 6.66 15.80
CA GLU A 180 -2.96 7.33 16.98
C GLU A 180 -3.57 8.74 16.99
N ASP A 181 -4.46 9.00 17.94
CA ASP A 181 -5.18 10.27 18.08
C ASP A 181 -4.68 11.00 19.34
N ASP A 182 -4.17 12.23 19.18
CA ASP A 182 -3.69 13.08 20.30
C ASP A 182 -4.85 13.65 21.16
N TYR A 183 -6.06 13.71 20.58
CA TYR A 183 -7.24 14.36 21.14
C TYR A 183 -8.47 13.44 21.06
N GLU A 184 -9.39 13.68 20.13
CA GLU A 184 -10.47 12.74 19.77
C GLU A 184 -10.23 12.16 18.36
N GLU A 185 -10.97 11.10 18.02
CA GLU A 185 -10.82 10.38 16.73
C GLU A 185 -10.81 11.33 15.52
N PHE A 186 -9.78 11.20 14.68
CA PHE A 186 -9.63 11.92 13.42
C PHE A 186 -9.50 13.45 13.53
N GLN A 187 -9.10 13.97 14.70
CA GLN A 187 -8.77 15.39 14.88
C GLN A 187 -7.35 15.74 14.40
N TYR A 188 -7.01 17.02 14.36
CA TYR A 188 -5.71 17.53 13.94
C TYR A 188 -4.55 16.77 14.60
N ASN A 189 -3.52 16.48 13.79
CA ASN A 189 -2.38 15.60 14.09
C ASN A 189 -2.66 14.11 14.25
N SER A 190 -3.91 13.63 14.28
CA SER A 190 -4.18 12.19 14.30
C SER A 190 -3.54 11.49 13.11
N VAL A 191 -2.84 10.37 13.36
CA VAL A 191 -2.10 9.59 12.36
C VAL A 191 -2.71 8.21 12.25
N CYS A 192 -3.29 7.89 11.09
CA CYS A 192 -3.80 6.56 10.77
C CYS A 192 -2.83 5.81 9.86
N SER A 193 -2.32 4.68 10.35
CA SER A 193 -1.43 3.76 9.63
C SER A 193 -2.20 2.58 9.05
N PHE A 194 -1.82 2.20 7.81
CA PHE A 194 -2.48 1.16 7.03
C PHE A 194 -1.52 0.01 6.72
N SER A 195 -2.03 -1.21 6.87
CA SER A 195 -1.34 -2.45 6.55
C SER A 195 -2.31 -3.41 5.84
N CYS A 196 -1.84 -4.14 4.84
CA CYS A 196 -2.67 -5.13 4.15
C CYS A 196 -2.50 -6.52 4.79
N ARG A 197 -3.58 -7.32 4.76
CA ARG A 197 -3.49 -8.75 5.10
C ARG A 197 -2.52 -9.49 4.16
N GLU A 198 -2.08 -10.67 4.56
CA GLU A 198 -1.21 -11.51 3.74
C GLU A 198 -1.78 -11.74 2.32
N GLY A 199 -0.90 -11.65 1.31
CA GLY A 199 -1.26 -11.81 -0.10
C GLY A 199 -1.90 -10.58 -0.73
N PHE A 200 -1.93 -9.46 -0.02
CA PHE A 200 -2.37 -8.16 -0.53
C PHE A 200 -1.25 -7.13 -0.36
N SER A 201 -1.08 -6.28 -1.38
CA SER A 201 -0.10 -5.18 -1.41
C SER A 201 -0.80 -3.85 -1.27
N LEU A 202 -0.18 -2.92 -0.54
CA LEU A 202 -0.73 -1.58 -0.32
C LEU A 202 -0.44 -0.67 -1.51
N ASN A 203 -1.49 -0.11 -2.12
CA ASN A 203 -1.40 0.89 -3.17
C ASN A 203 -1.94 2.23 -2.64
N GLY A 204 -1.04 3.20 -2.44
CA GLY A 204 -1.32 4.50 -1.81
C GLY A 204 -0.31 4.82 -0.70
N SER A 205 -0.62 5.82 0.13
CA SER A 205 0.21 6.13 1.31
C SER A 205 0.08 5.04 2.38
N ARG A 206 1.16 4.76 3.12
CA ARG A 206 1.14 3.90 4.31
C ARG A 206 0.44 4.56 5.49
N SER A 207 0.49 5.89 5.57
CA SER A 207 -0.03 6.65 6.70
C SER A 207 -0.71 7.92 6.22
N LEU A 208 -1.82 8.28 6.87
CA LEU A 208 -2.53 9.53 6.68
C LEU A 208 -2.43 10.34 7.98
N GLN A 209 -2.22 11.65 7.86
CA GLN A 209 -2.23 12.59 8.99
C GLN A 209 -3.34 13.62 8.77
N CYS A 210 -4.12 13.93 9.81
CA CYS A 210 -5.12 14.98 9.73
C CYS A 210 -4.45 16.36 9.79
N MET A 211 -4.59 17.15 8.72
CA MET A 211 -3.95 18.46 8.59
C MET A 211 -4.80 19.58 9.19
N SER A 212 -4.17 20.73 9.47
CA SER A 212 -4.82 21.95 9.98
C SER A 212 -5.91 22.52 9.06
N SER A 213 -5.96 22.07 7.80
CA SER A 213 -7.01 22.35 6.81
C SER A 213 -8.28 21.51 6.95
N GLY A 214 -8.33 20.50 7.82
CA GLY A 214 -9.46 19.56 7.94
C GLY A 214 -9.46 18.48 6.85
N THR A 215 -8.32 18.29 6.17
CA THR A 215 -8.13 17.28 5.14
C THR A 215 -7.00 16.33 5.53
N TRP A 216 -7.11 15.07 5.10
CA TRP A 216 -6.02 14.11 5.24
C TRP A 216 -4.85 14.45 4.30
N SER A 217 -3.63 14.13 4.72
CA SER A 217 -2.40 14.37 3.97
C SER A 217 -2.29 13.57 2.65
N SER A 218 -3.16 12.59 2.43
CA SER A 218 -3.26 11.78 1.21
C SER A 218 -4.61 11.07 1.13
N GLU A 219 -4.92 10.51 -0.03
CA GLU A 219 -6.10 9.66 -0.23
C GLU A 219 -5.98 8.30 0.47
N ILE A 220 -7.13 7.71 0.82
CA ILE A 220 -7.22 6.40 1.47
C ILE A 220 -6.59 5.32 0.56
N PRO A 221 -5.59 4.54 1.06
CA PRO A 221 -4.93 3.52 0.26
C PRO A 221 -5.84 2.31 0.01
N LYS A 222 -5.51 1.53 -1.02
CA LYS A 222 -6.25 0.31 -1.39
C LYS A 222 -5.33 -0.91 -1.29
N CYS A 223 -5.81 -1.96 -0.64
CA CYS A 223 -5.13 -3.26 -0.64
C CYS A 223 -5.50 -4.03 -1.92
N GLN A 224 -4.54 -4.18 -2.82
CA GLN A 224 -4.69 -4.94 -4.07
C GLN A 224 -4.14 -6.35 -3.88
N VAL A 225 -4.85 -7.37 -4.38
CA VAL A 225 -4.34 -8.75 -4.32
C VAL A 225 -3.03 -8.88 -5.10
N VAL A 226 -2.08 -9.63 -4.56
CA VAL A 226 -0.80 -9.89 -5.20
C VAL A 226 -1.02 -10.86 -6.38
N GLN A 227 -0.48 -10.49 -7.54
CA GLN A 227 -0.53 -11.28 -8.77
C GLN A 227 0.81 -11.93 -9.06
N CYS A 228 0.82 -13.24 -9.34
CA CYS A 228 1.99 -13.94 -9.82
C CYS A 228 2.17 -13.76 -11.33
N LYS A 229 3.41 -13.94 -11.83
CA LYS A 229 3.70 -13.88 -13.26
C LYS A 229 2.82 -14.87 -14.05
N ASN A 230 2.07 -14.36 -15.03
CA ASN A 230 1.25 -15.18 -15.94
C ASN A 230 2.04 -16.35 -16.53
N ILE A 231 1.45 -17.54 -16.48
CA ILE A 231 2.05 -18.76 -17.03
C ILE A 231 1.67 -18.87 -18.51
N ALA A 232 2.67 -18.93 -19.39
CA ALA A 232 2.45 -19.12 -20.82
C ALA A 232 2.06 -20.58 -21.14
N ALA A 233 1.31 -20.77 -22.23
CA ALA A 233 0.97 -22.10 -22.73
C ALA A 233 2.24 -22.90 -23.05
N GLN A 234 2.29 -24.16 -22.60
CA GLN A 234 3.47 -25.01 -22.71
C GLN A 234 3.34 -25.98 -23.89
N PRO A 235 4.39 -26.16 -24.73
CA PRO A 235 4.34 -27.13 -25.83
C PRO A 235 4.06 -28.55 -25.31
N HIS A 236 3.05 -29.20 -25.91
CA HIS A 236 2.57 -30.53 -25.50
C HIS A 236 2.16 -30.65 -24.02
N GLY A 237 1.88 -29.51 -23.37
CA GLY A 237 1.38 -29.42 -22.00
C GLY A 237 -0.02 -28.82 -21.95
N HIS A 238 -0.76 -29.14 -20.89
CA HIS A 238 -2.01 -28.49 -20.53
C HIS A 238 -1.95 -28.02 -19.08
N ILE A 239 -2.59 -26.89 -18.81
CA ILE A 239 -2.65 -26.26 -17.49
C ILE A 239 -4.11 -26.08 -17.09
N ASN A 240 -4.44 -26.39 -15.85
CA ASN A 240 -5.75 -26.15 -15.26
C ASN A 240 -5.55 -25.42 -13.92
N CYS A 241 -6.04 -24.17 -13.82
CA CYS A 241 -5.85 -23.31 -12.68
C CYS A 241 -7.18 -22.98 -11.99
N THR A 242 -7.20 -23.04 -10.65
CA THR A 242 -8.34 -22.57 -9.84
C THR A 242 -8.06 -21.17 -9.32
N HIS A 243 -8.79 -20.18 -9.82
CA HIS A 243 -8.63 -18.76 -9.49
C HIS A 243 -9.60 -18.34 -8.37
N LEU A 244 -9.08 -18.03 -7.18
CA LEU A 244 -9.91 -17.57 -6.04
C LEU A 244 -10.14 -16.06 -6.04
N TRP A 245 -9.10 -15.28 -6.35
CA TRP A 245 -9.10 -13.81 -6.25
C TRP A 245 -8.90 -13.13 -7.62
N GLY A 246 -9.11 -13.85 -8.72
CA GLY A 246 -8.78 -13.44 -10.10
C GLY A 246 -7.62 -14.22 -10.71
N GLU A 247 -7.35 -14.00 -12.00
CA GLU A 247 -6.38 -14.80 -12.77
C GLU A 247 -4.94 -14.66 -12.25
N PHE A 248 -4.32 -15.81 -11.94
CA PHE A 248 -2.95 -15.91 -11.41
C PHE A 248 -2.67 -15.09 -10.13
N ASN A 249 -3.72 -14.71 -9.40
CA ASN A 249 -3.61 -14.01 -8.11
C ASN A 249 -3.26 -14.99 -6.97
N PHE A 250 -2.86 -14.44 -5.81
CA PHE A 250 -2.55 -15.19 -4.58
C PHE A 250 -3.53 -16.35 -4.33
N GLN A 251 -3.02 -17.50 -3.89
CA GLN A 251 -3.75 -18.77 -3.71
C GLN A 251 -4.32 -19.39 -5.01
N THR A 252 -3.96 -18.88 -6.20
CA THR A 252 -4.17 -19.63 -7.44
C THR A 252 -3.37 -20.93 -7.39
N LEU A 253 -4.05 -22.07 -7.54
CA LEU A 253 -3.42 -23.38 -7.71
C LEU A 253 -3.55 -23.82 -9.17
N CYS A 254 -2.43 -23.93 -9.87
CA CYS A 254 -2.35 -24.49 -11.21
C CYS A 254 -1.83 -25.93 -11.15
N ARG A 255 -2.49 -26.83 -11.88
CA ARG A 255 -2.07 -28.22 -12.13
C ARG A 255 -1.66 -28.37 -13.59
N PHE A 256 -0.58 -29.11 -13.80
CA PHE A 256 0.02 -29.35 -15.10
C PHE A 256 -0.12 -30.82 -15.49
N GLY A 257 -0.34 -31.06 -16.77
CA GLY A 257 -0.24 -32.38 -17.38
C GLY A 257 0.35 -32.27 -18.78
N CYS A 258 0.77 -33.41 -19.32
CA CYS A 258 1.30 -33.49 -20.68
C CYS A 258 0.34 -34.23 -21.60
N SER A 259 0.42 -33.96 -22.90
CA SER A 259 -0.24 -34.73 -23.94
C SER A 259 0.29 -36.17 -23.98
N GLU A 260 -0.46 -37.08 -24.60
CA GLU A 260 -0.03 -38.48 -24.75
C GLU A 260 1.36 -38.59 -25.41
N GLY A 261 2.19 -39.49 -24.87
CA GLY A 261 3.55 -39.71 -25.34
C GLY A 261 4.58 -38.68 -24.87
N PHE A 262 4.17 -37.74 -24.01
CA PHE A 262 5.05 -36.81 -23.30
C PHE A 262 5.00 -37.06 -21.80
N LYS A 263 6.15 -36.97 -21.14
CA LYS A 263 6.32 -37.11 -19.70
C LYS A 263 6.59 -35.76 -19.07
N LEU A 264 5.91 -35.48 -17.96
CA LEU A 264 6.10 -34.28 -17.16
C LEU A 264 7.43 -34.36 -16.39
N THR A 265 8.26 -33.32 -16.55
CA THR A 265 9.55 -33.16 -15.88
C THR A 265 9.50 -31.87 -15.06
N GLY A 266 9.33 -31.99 -13.75
CA GLY A 266 9.15 -30.89 -12.80
C GLY A 266 8.07 -31.18 -11.77
N SER A 267 7.51 -30.14 -11.16
CA SER A 267 6.33 -30.25 -10.28
C SER A 267 5.05 -30.37 -11.10
N ASP A 268 4.12 -31.24 -10.68
CA ASP A 268 2.77 -31.36 -11.27
C ASP A 268 1.84 -30.20 -10.90
N LYS A 269 2.25 -29.35 -9.95
CA LYS A 269 1.49 -28.22 -9.43
C LYS A 269 2.35 -26.99 -9.13
N ALA A 270 1.76 -25.82 -9.23
CA ALA A 270 2.32 -24.56 -8.74
C ALA A 270 1.22 -23.72 -8.07
N GLU A 271 1.55 -23.09 -6.95
CA GLU A 271 0.66 -22.21 -6.19
C GLU A 271 1.21 -20.78 -6.18
N CYS A 272 0.35 -19.78 -6.35
CA CYS A 272 0.74 -18.38 -6.28
C CYS A 272 0.86 -17.93 -4.81
N LEU A 273 2.08 -17.64 -4.38
CA LEU A 273 2.40 -17.26 -2.99
C LEU A 273 2.13 -15.77 -2.73
N SER A 274 2.06 -15.41 -1.45
CA SER A 274 1.84 -14.02 -0.98
C SER A 274 2.94 -13.04 -1.38
N SER A 275 4.10 -13.55 -1.82
CA SER A 275 5.22 -12.80 -2.39
C SER A 275 5.10 -12.47 -3.88
N GLY A 276 4.09 -12.99 -4.59
CA GLY A 276 3.96 -12.88 -6.06
C GLY A 276 4.86 -13.84 -6.84
N ALA A 277 5.52 -14.77 -6.14
CA ALA A 277 6.24 -15.89 -6.75
C ALA A 277 5.37 -17.16 -6.79
N TRP A 278 5.61 -18.00 -7.78
CA TRP A 278 5.06 -19.36 -7.80
C TRP A 278 5.85 -20.28 -6.87
N SER A 279 5.16 -21.18 -6.16
CA SER A 279 5.75 -22.20 -5.28
C SER A 279 6.65 -23.20 -6.01
N SER A 280 6.56 -23.27 -7.33
CA SER A 280 7.35 -24.13 -8.22
C SER A 280 7.39 -23.50 -9.61
N VAL A 281 8.49 -23.69 -10.33
CA VAL A 281 8.58 -23.29 -11.74
C VAL A 281 7.68 -24.19 -12.60
N PRO A 282 7.05 -23.68 -13.67
CA PRO A 282 6.27 -24.50 -14.59
C PRO A 282 7.12 -25.67 -15.16
N PRO A 283 6.59 -26.90 -15.20
CA PRO A 283 7.34 -28.10 -15.60
C PRO A 283 7.49 -28.19 -17.13
N ASN A 284 8.40 -29.03 -17.61
CA ASN A 284 8.56 -29.28 -19.05
C ASN A 284 7.94 -30.62 -19.46
N CYS A 285 7.23 -30.66 -20.58
CA CYS A 285 6.75 -31.89 -21.20
C CYS A 285 7.80 -32.41 -22.20
N THR A 286 8.52 -33.47 -21.82
CA THR A 286 9.55 -34.11 -22.64
C THR A 286 9.01 -35.37 -23.31
N VAL A 287 9.28 -35.57 -24.60
CA VAL A 287 8.82 -36.78 -25.31
C VAL A 287 9.34 -38.06 -24.64
N VAL A 288 8.47 -39.07 -24.54
CA VAL A 288 8.81 -40.39 -23.99
C VAL A 288 9.83 -41.07 -24.88
N GLN A 289 10.81 -41.73 -24.25
CA GLN A 289 11.93 -42.40 -24.91
C GLN A 289 11.82 -43.91 -24.71
N CYS A 290 11.90 -44.68 -25.79
CA CYS A 290 12.05 -46.12 -25.75
C CYS A 290 13.53 -46.51 -25.64
N LYS A 291 13.80 -47.69 -25.05
CA LYS A 291 15.16 -48.23 -24.98
C LYS A 291 15.70 -48.42 -26.41
N SER A 292 16.91 -47.94 -26.70
CA SER A 292 17.58 -48.20 -27.98
C SER A 292 17.54 -49.70 -28.32
N THR A 293 17.11 -50.01 -29.54
CA THR A 293 16.88 -51.38 -30.01
C THR A 293 17.93 -51.74 -31.07
N THR A 294 18.58 -52.89 -30.89
CA THR A 294 19.59 -53.41 -31.81
C THR A 294 19.22 -54.84 -32.21
N VAL A 295 19.62 -55.23 -33.43
CA VAL A 295 19.50 -56.60 -33.95
C VAL A 295 20.91 -57.13 -34.17
N GLN A 296 21.14 -58.40 -33.86
CA GLN A 296 22.43 -59.03 -34.11
C GLN A 296 22.59 -59.35 -35.61
N PRO A 297 23.79 -59.21 -36.20
CA PRO A 297 24.07 -59.71 -37.54
C PRO A 297 23.71 -61.21 -37.64
N PRO A 298 23.05 -61.68 -38.71
CA PRO A 298 22.90 -61.04 -40.02
C PRO A 298 21.65 -60.15 -40.18
N GLY A 299 20.97 -59.77 -39.10
CA GLY A 299 19.84 -58.84 -39.12
C GLY A 299 20.25 -57.37 -39.13
N TYR A 300 19.37 -56.51 -39.66
CA TYR A 300 19.50 -55.06 -39.64
C TYR A 300 18.18 -54.38 -39.27
N ILE A 301 18.27 -53.13 -38.82
CA ILE A 301 17.13 -52.30 -38.42
C ILE A 301 17.22 -50.94 -39.11
N ASN A 302 16.09 -50.41 -39.56
CA ASN A 302 15.99 -49.07 -40.13
C ASN A 302 14.82 -48.32 -39.49
N CYS A 303 15.09 -47.17 -38.88
CA CYS A 303 14.16 -46.44 -38.03
C CYS A 303 13.86 -45.04 -38.55
N THR A 304 12.60 -44.61 -38.46
CA THR A 304 12.17 -43.23 -38.73
C THR A 304 11.67 -42.62 -37.43
N SER A 305 12.25 -41.49 -37.03
CA SER A 305 12.12 -40.91 -35.69
C SER A 305 11.69 -39.44 -35.74
N PRO A 306 10.37 -39.14 -35.77
CA PRO A 306 9.87 -37.78 -36.04
C PRO A 306 10.05 -36.80 -34.87
N LEU A 307 10.14 -37.29 -33.63
CA LEU A 307 10.22 -36.46 -32.40
C LEU A 307 11.57 -36.56 -31.68
N GLY A 308 12.58 -37.17 -32.32
CA GLY A 308 13.90 -37.50 -31.75
C GLY A 308 14.18 -39.01 -31.76
N GLU A 309 15.45 -39.40 -31.72
CA GLU A 309 15.85 -40.81 -31.83
C GLU A 309 15.19 -41.71 -30.78
N TYR A 310 14.59 -42.82 -31.21
CA TYR A 310 13.92 -43.81 -30.36
C TYR A 310 12.80 -43.26 -29.45
N SER A 311 12.23 -42.10 -29.80
CA SER A 311 11.14 -41.45 -29.06
C SER A 311 9.75 -41.97 -29.47
N PHE A 312 8.71 -41.54 -28.75
CA PHE A 312 7.31 -41.82 -29.10
C PHE A 312 7.04 -41.55 -30.60
N GLN A 313 6.30 -42.46 -31.24
CA GLN A 313 6.06 -42.49 -32.69
C GLN A 313 7.28 -42.83 -33.57
N THR A 314 8.46 -43.13 -33.01
CA THR A 314 9.52 -43.80 -33.80
C THR A 314 9.01 -45.15 -34.30
N SER A 315 9.14 -45.37 -35.62
CA SER A 315 8.77 -46.60 -36.31
C SER A 315 10.03 -47.25 -36.90
N CYS A 316 10.35 -48.46 -36.46
CA CYS A 316 11.49 -49.24 -36.95
C CYS A 316 11.01 -50.45 -37.76
N ARG A 317 11.67 -50.71 -38.90
CA ARG A 317 11.49 -51.92 -39.72
C ARG A 317 12.73 -52.80 -39.59
N PHE A 318 12.52 -54.10 -39.51
CA PHE A 318 13.57 -55.11 -39.41
C PHE A 318 13.73 -55.85 -40.74
N GLY A 319 14.96 -56.28 -41.04
CA GLY A 319 15.28 -57.13 -42.18
C GLY A 319 16.45 -58.07 -41.86
N CYS A 320 16.57 -59.13 -42.65
CA CYS A 320 17.69 -60.06 -42.60
C CYS A 320 18.52 -59.97 -43.88
N SER A 321 19.80 -60.36 -43.80
CA SER A 321 20.64 -60.54 -44.98
C SER A 321 20.17 -61.72 -45.84
N GLU A 322 20.61 -61.77 -47.10
CA GLU A 322 20.25 -62.82 -48.05
C GLU A 322 20.54 -64.24 -47.51
N GLY A 323 19.61 -65.17 -47.71
CA GLY A 323 19.66 -66.54 -47.18
C GLY A 323 19.09 -66.73 -45.76
N PHE A 324 18.63 -65.67 -45.10
CA PHE A 324 18.01 -65.71 -43.77
C PHE A 324 16.57 -65.19 -43.80
N GLU A 325 15.67 -65.88 -43.09
CA GLU A 325 14.30 -65.44 -42.86
C GLU A 325 14.14 -64.77 -41.49
N LEU A 326 13.24 -63.80 -41.42
CA LEU A 326 12.91 -63.06 -40.20
C LEU A 326 11.88 -63.83 -39.38
N ASN A 327 12.27 -64.32 -38.21
CA ASN A 327 11.39 -64.95 -37.24
C ASN A 327 10.95 -63.92 -36.18
N GLY A 328 9.74 -63.40 -36.31
CA GLY A 328 9.14 -62.42 -35.41
C GLY A 328 8.43 -61.27 -36.13
N ALA A 329 8.31 -60.11 -35.48
CA ALA A 329 7.65 -58.95 -36.05
C ALA A 329 8.54 -58.22 -37.07
N HIS A 330 7.98 -57.88 -38.25
CA HIS A 330 8.69 -57.10 -39.28
C HIS A 330 8.83 -55.60 -38.97
N LYS A 331 8.04 -55.09 -38.01
CA LYS A 331 7.98 -53.69 -37.63
C LYS A 331 7.76 -53.57 -36.12
N THR A 332 8.34 -52.56 -35.49
CA THR A 332 8.04 -52.16 -34.12
C THR A 332 7.90 -50.64 -34.03
N GLU A 333 7.09 -50.17 -33.08
CA GLU A 333 6.79 -48.75 -32.85
C GLU A 333 6.98 -48.40 -31.37
N CYS A 334 7.53 -47.22 -31.09
CA CYS A 334 7.67 -46.73 -29.72
C CYS A 334 6.34 -46.17 -29.21
N LEU A 335 5.77 -46.85 -28.21
CA LEU A 335 4.47 -46.52 -27.61
C LEU A 335 4.58 -45.39 -26.58
N SER A 336 3.45 -44.76 -26.24
CA SER A 336 3.36 -43.70 -25.24
C SER A 336 3.76 -44.13 -23.81
N SER A 337 3.87 -45.45 -23.57
CA SER A 337 4.40 -46.06 -22.35
C SER A 337 5.93 -46.14 -22.27
N GLY A 338 6.65 -45.86 -23.37
CA GLY A 338 8.11 -46.07 -23.47
C GLY A 338 8.52 -47.52 -23.76
N ALA A 339 7.55 -48.39 -24.05
CA ALA A 339 7.78 -49.73 -24.55
C ALA A 339 7.68 -49.80 -26.09
N TRP A 340 8.42 -50.74 -26.67
CA TRP A 340 8.24 -51.11 -28.08
C TRP A 340 7.01 -52.00 -28.25
N SER A 341 6.25 -51.79 -29.33
CA SER A 341 5.05 -52.58 -29.66
C SER A 341 5.34 -54.04 -30.00
N SER A 342 6.58 -54.37 -30.32
CA SER A 342 7.06 -55.75 -30.52
C SER A 342 8.55 -55.87 -30.15
N ALA A 343 8.94 -57.03 -29.66
CA ALA A 343 10.33 -57.37 -29.36
C ALA A 343 11.18 -57.50 -30.65
N PRO A 344 12.51 -57.35 -30.57
CA PRO A 344 13.40 -57.59 -31.72
C PRO A 344 13.27 -59.03 -32.24
N PRO A 345 13.16 -59.24 -33.56
CA PRO A 345 13.09 -60.56 -34.18
C PRO A 345 14.47 -61.23 -34.31
N GLU A 346 14.48 -62.54 -34.54
CA GLU A 346 15.69 -63.31 -34.86
C GLU A 346 15.77 -63.62 -36.36
N CYS A 347 16.99 -63.73 -36.92
CA CYS A 347 17.20 -64.13 -38.31
C CYS A 347 17.67 -65.59 -38.38
N THR A 348 16.84 -66.49 -38.91
CA THR A 348 17.15 -67.92 -39.04
C THR A 348 17.55 -68.27 -40.47
N ALA A 349 18.61 -69.05 -40.64
CA ALA A 349 19.05 -69.49 -41.96
C ALA A 349 18.00 -70.40 -42.62
N GLN A 350 17.71 -70.18 -43.90
CA GLN A 350 16.83 -71.07 -44.66
C GLN A 350 17.49 -72.44 -44.83
N VAL A 351 16.92 -73.49 -44.23
CA VAL A 351 17.37 -74.87 -44.47
C VAL A 351 16.86 -75.31 -45.84
N ILE A 352 17.75 -75.34 -46.83
CA ILE A 352 17.48 -75.96 -48.12
C ILE A 352 17.36 -77.47 -47.90
N SER A 353 16.14 -77.96 -47.70
CA SER A 353 15.85 -79.38 -47.69
C SER A 353 16.01 -79.92 -49.12
N GLN A 354 17.08 -80.68 -49.36
CA GLN A 354 17.21 -81.42 -50.61
C GLN A 354 16.19 -82.56 -50.60
N ILE A 355 15.33 -82.58 -51.61
CA ILE A 355 14.32 -83.62 -51.80
C ILE A 355 15.04 -84.95 -52.09
N GLN A 356 14.95 -85.90 -51.15
CA GLN A 356 15.14 -87.31 -51.45
C GLN A 356 13.77 -87.96 -51.64
N GLU A 357 13.45 -88.34 -52.87
CA GLU A 357 12.44 -89.36 -53.13
C GLU A 357 13.13 -90.66 -53.55
N GLN A 358 13.00 -91.70 -52.72
CA GLN A 358 13.17 -93.09 -53.15
C GLN A 358 11.87 -93.87 -52.90
N ASP A 359 11.25 -94.22 -54.03
CA ASP A 359 10.45 -95.39 -54.41
C ASP A 359 9.73 -96.31 -53.38
N HIS A 360 8.64 -96.90 -53.91
CA HIS A 360 7.90 -98.09 -53.49
C HIS A 360 6.99 -98.03 -52.24
N MET A 361 5.67 -98.28 -52.45
CA MET A 361 5.12 -99.64 -52.35
C MET A 361 3.69 -99.75 -52.94
N LYS A 362 3.30 -100.95 -53.41
CA LYS A 362 2.06 -101.25 -54.15
C LYS A 362 0.89 -101.70 -53.25
N SER A 363 -0.30 -101.62 -53.85
CA SER A 363 -1.37 -102.65 -53.86
C SER A 363 -2.60 -102.44 -52.97
N VAL A 364 -3.77 -102.37 -53.63
CA VAL A 364 -5.02 -102.97 -53.15
C VAL A 364 -5.67 -103.71 -54.33
N VAL A 365 -6.05 -104.97 -54.11
CA VAL A 365 -6.83 -105.80 -55.04
C VAL A 365 -8.11 -106.21 -54.32
N VAL A 366 -9.28 -105.98 -54.95
CA VAL A 366 -10.55 -106.62 -54.60
C VAL A 366 -11.26 -107.02 -55.89
N THR A 367 -11.96 -108.15 -55.87
CA THR A 367 -12.32 -109.00 -57.02
C THR A 367 -13.83 -109.20 -57.24
N GLY A 368 -14.21 -109.56 -58.47
CA GLY A 368 -15.57 -109.95 -58.92
C GLY A 368 -16.12 -108.97 -59.97
N GLY A 369 -16.52 -109.32 -61.20
CA GLY A 369 -17.01 -110.60 -61.76
C GLY A 369 -18.54 -110.49 -62.00
N VAL A 370 -19.16 -110.86 -63.13
CA VAL A 370 -18.77 -111.63 -64.33
C VAL A 370 -19.70 -111.28 -65.52
N THR A 371 -19.16 -111.12 -66.75
CA THR A 371 -19.76 -111.17 -68.15
C THR A 371 -21.21 -110.67 -68.42
N ALA A 372 -21.58 -110.01 -69.53
CA ALA A 372 -21.04 -109.91 -70.91
C ALA A 372 -21.53 -108.56 -71.57
N ALA A 373 -21.49 -108.24 -72.88
CA ALA A 373 -21.08 -108.95 -74.12
C ALA A 373 -20.67 -107.96 -75.26
N SER A 374 -20.03 -108.52 -76.30
CA SER A 374 -20.10 -108.17 -77.74
C SER A 374 -20.17 -106.70 -78.26
N ALA A 375 -19.08 -106.31 -78.93
CA ALA A 375 -19.02 -105.95 -80.37
C ALA A 375 -19.01 -104.46 -80.85
N ILE A 376 -17.88 -104.13 -81.50
CA ILE A 376 -17.76 -103.48 -82.83
C ILE A 376 -17.94 -101.94 -82.92
N SER A 377 -16.77 -101.28 -82.93
CA SER A 377 -16.25 -100.42 -84.02
C SER A 377 -16.90 -99.10 -84.45
N LEU A 378 -16.03 -98.07 -84.51
CA LEU A 378 -15.95 -96.98 -85.52
C LEU A 378 -17.13 -95.99 -85.59
N ALA A 379 -16.95 -94.70 -85.95
CA ALA A 379 -15.79 -93.81 -86.06
C ALA A 379 -16.31 -92.39 -86.39
N ILE A 380 -15.41 -91.47 -86.76
CA ILE A 380 -15.70 -90.18 -87.44
C ILE A 380 -16.32 -89.15 -86.46
N ALA A 381 -15.57 -88.17 -85.93
CA ALA A 381 -14.92 -87.03 -86.62
C ALA A 381 -15.97 -86.13 -87.35
N MET A 382 -15.83 -84.82 -87.52
CA MET A 382 -14.81 -83.84 -87.16
C MET A 382 -15.54 -82.46 -87.14
N LEU A 383 -14.82 -81.33 -87.10
CA LEU A 383 -15.32 -79.95 -87.36
C LEU A 383 -16.20 -79.33 -86.24
N LEU A 384 -16.10 -78.05 -85.86
CA LEU A 384 -15.20 -76.91 -86.16
C LEU A 384 -15.18 -76.01 -84.89
N ILE A 385 -14.06 -75.43 -84.47
CA ILE A 385 -13.66 -74.02 -84.75
C ILE A 385 -14.81 -73.01 -84.55
N ARG A 386 -14.69 -71.89 -83.82
CA ARG A 386 -13.68 -71.30 -82.89
C ARG A 386 -14.23 -69.89 -82.55
N GLN A 387 -13.73 -69.21 -81.50
CA GLN A 387 -13.82 -67.72 -81.33
C GLN A 387 -15.25 -67.18 -81.07
N LEU A 388 -15.58 -66.24 -80.18
CA LEU A 388 -14.95 -65.40 -79.14
C LEU A 388 -15.98 -65.32 -77.98
N ARG A 389 -15.75 -64.77 -76.78
CA ARG A 389 -15.03 -63.54 -76.42
C ARG A 389 -14.81 -63.51 -74.91
N LYS A 390 -13.63 -63.08 -74.44
CA LYS A 390 -13.39 -62.83 -73.00
C LYS A 390 -14.19 -61.62 -72.53
N GLY A 391 -14.65 -61.69 -71.29
CA GLY A 391 -14.76 -60.54 -70.39
C GLY A 391 -13.89 -60.85 -69.15
N GLU A 392 -13.20 -59.80 -68.67
CA GLU A 392 -12.43 -59.73 -67.41
C GLU A 392 -11.15 -60.60 -67.29
#